data_AF-A0A937MAJ4-F1
#
_entry.id   AF-A0A937MAJ4-F1
#
_cell.length_a   1.000
_cell.length_b   1.000
_cell.length_c   1.000
_cell.angle_alpha   90.00
_cell.angle_beta   90.00
_cell.angle_gamma   90.00
#
_symmetry.space_group_name_H-M   'P 1'
#
loop_
_entity.id
_entity.type
_entity.pdbx_description
1 polymer ?
#
loop_
_entity_poly.entity_id
_entity_poly.type
_entity_poly.pdbx_seq_one_letter_code
_entity_poly.pdbx_strand_id
1 'polypeptide(L)' 'MNPDDFDFVSQFFKARSGLVLTRDKAYLLDSRLMPVARKKDMKSVDELIAAMRLGRDVQLLNDVT' A
#
# COMPACT_ATOMS: atom_id res chain seq x y z
N MET A 1 6.87 2.53 -8.10
CA MET A 1 6.50 3.42 -6.99
C MET A 1 7.13 4.80 -7.10
N ASN A 2 6.29 5.79 -7.36
CA ASN A 2 6.66 7.21 -7.30
C ASN A 2 6.87 7.61 -5.82
N PRO A 3 7.80 8.52 -5.47
CA PRO A 3 7.94 9.12 -4.15
C PRO A 3 6.61 9.47 -3.46
N ASP A 4 5.66 10.06 -4.18
CA ASP A 4 4.35 10.47 -3.63
C ASP A 4 3.48 9.27 -3.21
N ASP A 5 3.52 8.18 -3.97
CA ASP A 5 2.77 6.96 -3.68
C ASP A 5 3.34 6.30 -2.43
N PHE A 6 4.67 6.27 -2.30
CA PHE A 6 5.31 5.76 -1.09
C PHE A 6 4.95 6.59 0.14
N ASP A 7 5.00 7.92 0.05
CA ASP A 7 4.68 8.80 1.18
C ASP A 7 3.22 8.68 1.60
N PHE A 8 2.28 8.55 0.64
CA PHE A 8 0.87 8.27 0.95
C PHE A 8 0.71 6.97 1.75
N VAL A 9 1.32 5.89 1.28
CA VAL A 9 1.19 4.58 1.91
C VAL A 9 1.90 4.55 3.26
N SER A 10 3.11 5.13 3.35
CA SER A 10 3.85 5.24 4.60
C SER A 10 3.06 6.02 5.65
N GLN A 11 2.44 7.14 5.27
CA GLN A 11 1.53 7.88 6.17
C GLN A 11 0.29 7.07 6.55
N PHE A 12 -0.29 6.32 5.61
CA PHE A 12 -1.46 5.48 5.86
C PHE A 12 -1.16 4.38 6.91
N PHE A 13 -0.08 3.63 6.72
CA PHE A 13 0.35 2.60 7.67
C PHE A 13 0.77 3.23 9.01
N LYS A 14 1.46 4.37 8.98
CA LYS A 14 1.83 5.09 10.21
C LYS A 14 0.59 5.52 10.99
N ALA A 15 -0.44 6.04 10.33
CA ALA A 15 -1.67 6.47 10.98
C ALA A 15 -2.45 5.30 11.60
N ARG A 16 -2.39 4.11 10.97
CA ARG A 16 -3.20 2.96 11.38
C ARG A 16 -2.49 1.97 12.32
N SER A 17 -1.18 1.82 12.18
CA SER A 17 -0.36 0.87 12.95
C SER A 17 0.72 1.53 13.81
N GLY A 18 0.93 2.85 13.67
CA GLY A 18 2.07 3.56 14.28
C GLY A 18 3.42 3.25 13.62
N LEU A 19 3.44 2.39 12.59
CA LEU A 19 4.67 1.92 11.98
C LEU A 19 5.25 2.96 11.01
N VAL A 20 6.41 3.52 11.35
CA VAL A 20 7.14 4.42 10.45
C VAL A 20 7.93 3.58 9.45
N LEU A 21 7.52 3.64 8.19
CA LEU A 21 8.21 2.97 7.07
C LEU A 21 9.16 3.94 6.38
N THR A 22 10.44 3.57 6.38
CA THR A 22 11.48 4.24 5.62
C THR A 22 11.62 3.62 4.22
N ARG A 23 12.07 4.39 3.22
CA ARG A 23 12.23 3.92 1.83
C ARG A 23 13.10 2.66 1.72
N ASP A 24 14.09 2.52 2.60
CA ASP A 24 14.96 1.35 2.68
C ASP A 24 14.20 0.04 3.00
N LYS A 25 13.02 0.16 3.63
CA LYS A 25 12.13 -0.95 3.98
C LYS A 25 10.90 -1.03 3.07
N ALA A 26 10.85 -0.27 1.97
CA ALA A 26 9.76 -0.31 1.01
C ALA A 26 9.53 -1.71 0.43
N TYR A 27 10.60 -2.48 0.24
CA TYR A 27 10.54 -3.85 -0.27
C TYR A 27 9.73 -4.80 0.63
N LEU A 28 9.72 -4.57 1.96
CA LEU A 28 8.91 -5.35 2.90
C LEU A 28 7.42 -5.07 2.70
N LEU A 29 7.10 -3.83 2.34
CA LEU A 29 5.74 -3.44 2.00
C LEU A 29 5.30 -4.07 0.70
N ASP A 30 6.14 -3.99 -0.34
CA ASP A 30 5.89 -4.65 -1.62
C ASP A 30 5.61 -6.14 -1.42
N SER A 31 6.43 -6.83 -0.61
CA SER A 31 6.23 -8.26 -0.33
C SER A 31 4.90 -8.57 0.37
N ARG A 32 4.38 -7.67 1.22
CA ARG A 32 3.08 -7.84 1.92
C ARG A 32 1.89 -7.39 1.08
N LEU A 33 2.09 -6.40 0.21
CA LEU A 33 1.05 -5.86 -0.67
C LEU A 33 0.90 -6.67 -1.96
N MET A 34 1.92 -7.38 -2.41
CA MET A 34 1.85 -8.27 -3.58
C MET A 34 0.72 -9.30 -3.51
N PRO A 35 0.53 -10.02 -2.37
CA PRO A 35 -0.60 -10.93 -2.19
C PRO A 35 -1.96 -10.23 -2.30
N VAL A 36 -2.08 -9.00 -1.77
CA VAL A 36 -3.32 -8.22 -1.84
C VAL A 36 -3.58 -7.75 -3.27
N ALA A 37 -2.56 -7.25 -3.96
CA ALA A 37 -2.64 -6.89 -5.37
C ALA A 37 -3.08 -8.09 -6.22
N ARG A 38 -2.48 -9.27 -6.00
CA ARG A 38 -2.88 -10.51 -6.69
C ARG A 38 -4.31 -10.92 -6.41
N LYS A 39 -4.77 -10.83 -5.16
CA LYS A 39 -6.18 -11.12 -4.79
C LYS A 39 -7.18 -10.21 -5.51
N LYS A 40 -6.74 -9.01 -5.89
CA LYS A 40 -7.56 -7.98 -6.53
C LYS A 40 -7.32 -7.90 -8.04
N ASP A 41 -6.66 -8.91 -8.63
CA ASP A 41 -6.28 -8.96 -10.05
C ASP A 41 -5.47 -7.74 -10.53
N MET A 42 -4.73 -7.10 -9.63
CA MET A 42 -3.85 -5.97 -9.93
C MET A 42 -2.47 -6.45 -10.34
N LYS A 43 -1.90 -5.79 -11.34
CA LYS A 43 -0.62 -6.19 -11.95
C LYS A 43 0.59 -5.76 -11.13
N SER A 44 0.42 -4.77 -10.26
CA SER A 44 1.50 -4.20 -9.45
C SER A 44 0.97 -3.59 -8.15
N VAL A 45 1.88 -3.38 -7.18
CA VAL A 45 1.56 -2.61 -5.96
C VAL A 45 1.26 -1.15 -6.31
N ASP A 46 1.85 -0.60 -7.37
CA ASP A 46 1.52 0.74 -7.84
C ASP A 46 0.03 0.89 -8.21
N GLU A 47 -0.56 -0.09 -8.90
CA GLU A 47 -2.00 -0.10 -9.20
C GLU A 47 -2.86 -0.18 -7.93
N LEU A 48 -2.39 -0.95 -6.94
CA LEU A 48 -3.02 -1.06 -5.62
C LEU A 48 -3.05 0.30 -4.91
N ILE A 49 -1.91 0.99 -4.87
CA ILE A 49 -1.77 2.27 -4.20
C ILE A 49 -2.61 3.33 -4.90
N ALA A 50 -2.60 3.36 -6.24
CA ALA A 50 -3.44 4.24 -7.02
C ALA A 50 -4.93 4.02 -6.73
N ALA A 51 -5.38 2.77 -6.63
CA ALA A 51 -6.76 2.42 -6.27
C ALA A 51 -7.12 2.84 -4.83
N MET A 52 -6.19 2.67 -3.88
CA MET A 52 -6.35 3.15 -2.49
C MET A 52 -6.48 4.67 -2.44
N ARG A 53 -5.67 5.40 -3.22
CA ARG A 53 -5.69 6.87 -3.30
C ARG A 53 -6.99 7.41 -3.91
N LEU A 54 -7.55 6.69 -4.89
CA LEU A 54 -8.84 7.00 -5.49
C LEU A 54 -10.03 6.74 -4.54
N GLY A 55 -9.79 6.21 -3.33
CA GLY A 55 -10.82 5.96 -2.32
C GLY A 55 -11.85 4.90 -2.74
N ARG A 56 -11.53 4.09 -3.76
CA ARG A 56 -12.51 3.21 -4.40
C ARG A 56 -12.78 1.92 -3.64
N ASP A 57 -11.98 1.56 -2.64
CA ASP A 57 -12.13 0.26 -2.01
C ASP A 57 -11.76 0.29 -0.52
N VAL A 58 -12.77 0.47 0.34
CA VAL A 58 -12.62 0.34 1.81
C VAL A 58 -12.15 -1.08 2.18
N GLN A 59 -12.45 -2.07 1.33
CA GLN A 59 -11.99 -3.45 1.49
C GLN A 59 -10.47 -3.59 1.30
N LEU A 60 -9.86 -2.81 0.39
CA LEU A 60 -8.40 -2.81 0.21
C LEU A 60 -7.69 -2.37 1.48
N LEU A 61 -8.26 -1.41 2.19
CA LEU A 61 -7.71 -0.95 3.45
C LEU A 61 -7.76 -2.08 4.50
N ASN A 62 -8.84 -2.87 4.55
CA ASN A 62 -8.97 -3.96 5.53
C ASN A 62 -8.07 -5.16 5.23
N ASP A 63 -7.81 -5.50 3.97
CA ASP A 63 -6.90 -6.61 3.63
C ASP A 63 -5.41 -6.30 3.95
N VAL A 64 -5.09 -5.03 4.17
CA VAL A 64 -3.73 -4.52 4.34
C VAL A 64 -3.36 -4.31 5.82
N THR A 65 -4.30 -4.45 6.76
CA THR A 65 -4.10 -4.24 8.21
C THR A 65 -4.46 -5.49 8.99
#